data_AF-A0AAE5QUG2-F1
#
_entry.id   AF-A0AAE5QUG2-F1
#
_cell.length_a   1.000
_cell.length_b   1.000
_cell.length_c   1.000
_cell.angle_alpha   90.00
_cell.angle_beta   90.00
_cell.angle_gamma   90.00
#
_symmetry.space_group_name_H-M   'P 1'
#
loop_
_entity.id
_entity.type
_entity.pdbx_description
1 polymer ?
#
loop_
_entity_poly.entity_id
_entity_poly.type
_entity_poly.pdbx_seq_one_letter_code
_entity_poly.pdbx_strand_id
1 'polypeptide(L)'
;MYIQLFPHQERALEQTEQFNNVAYYLDMGLGKTFVGSEKLWELNSPYNLVICQKSKLEDWYQHFKEYYSDDYKVILFDREKLEYIEENTILIINYEKA
;
A
#
# COMPACT_ATOMS: atom_id res chain seq x y z
N MET A 1 -1.28 -14.96 3.18
CA MET A 1 -2.33 -15.42 2.22
C MET A 1 -1.82 -15.15 0.80
N TYR A 2 -1.98 -16.05 -0.17
CA TYR A 2 -1.49 -15.81 -1.55
C TYR A 2 -2.54 -15.01 -2.32
N ILE A 3 -2.25 -13.76 -2.68
CA ILE A 3 -3.14 -12.92 -3.48
C ILE A 3 -3.02 -13.35 -4.94
N GLN A 4 -4.14 -13.71 -5.57
CA GLN A 4 -4.15 -14.03 -6.99
C GLN A 4 -4.31 -12.74 -7.81
N LEU A 5 -3.24 -12.34 -8.48
CA LEU A 5 -3.23 -11.18 -9.37
C LEU A 5 -3.75 -11.53 -10.76
N PHE A 6 -4.31 -10.53 -11.45
CA PHE A 6 -4.62 -10.66 -12.86
C PHE A 6 -3.35 -10.52 -13.73
N PRO A 7 -3.30 -11.10 -14.94
CA PRO A 7 -2.11 -11.07 -15.78
C PRO A 7 -1.57 -9.68 -16.11
N HIS A 8 -2.44 -8.65 -16.17
CA HIS A 8 -2.00 -7.28 -16.41
C HIS A 8 -1.35 -6.63 -15.18
N GLN A 9 -1.70 -7.08 -13.98
CA GLN A 9 -1.09 -6.63 -12.72
C GLN A 9 0.28 -7.26 -12.54
N GLU A 10 0.37 -8.58 -12.72
CA GLU A 10 1.64 -9.33 -12.69
C GLU A 10 2.65 -8.72 -13.66
N ARG A 11 2.24 -8.52 -14.92
CA ARG A 11 3.10 -7.90 -15.94
C ARG A 11 3.57 -6.50 -15.54
N ALA A 12 2.72 -5.70 -14.89
CA ALA A 12 3.12 -4.35 -14.46
C ALA A 12 4.18 -4.41 -13.35
N LEU A 13 4.04 -5.34 -12.41
CA LEU A 13 5.02 -5.57 -11.35
C LEU A 13 6.34 -6.13 -11.91
N GLU A 14 6.29 -7.17 -12.74
CA GLU A 14 7.46 -7.77 -13.40
C GLU A 14 8.27 -6.74 -14.19
N GLN A 15 7.60 -5.89 -14.98
CA GLN A 15 8.26 -4.85 -15.77
C GLN A 15 8.99 -3.80 -14.92
N THR A 16 8.60 -3.70 -13.65
CA THR A 16 9.07 -2.65 -12.75
C THR A 16 9.78 -3.17 -11.50
N GLU A 17 10.03 -4.47 -11.42
CA GLU A 17 10.66 -5.18 -10.29
C GLU A 17 11.98 -4.51 -9.89
N GLN A 18 12.87 -4.26 -10.86
CA GLN A 18 14.19 -3.67 -10.65
C GLN A 18 14.20 -2.19 -10.24
N PHE A 19 13.04 -1.51 -10.21
CA PHE A 19 12.94 -0.09 -9.90
C PHE A 19 12.31 0.13 -8.53
N ASN A 20 12.91 1.04 -7.76
CA ASN A 20 12.35 1.47 -6.48
C ASN A 20 11.31 2.58 -6.63
N ASN A 21 11.43 3.39 -7.69
CA ASN A 21 10.54 4.51 -7.96
C ASN A 21 9.79 4.25 -9.28
N VAL A 22 8.47 4.08 -9.19
CA VAL A 22 7.62 3.65 -10.30
C VAL A 22 6.32 4.42 -10.29
N ALA A 23 5.79 4.74 -11.47
CA ALA A 23 4.46 5.30 -11.64
C ALA A 23 3.60 4.35 -12.48
N TYR A 24 2.47 3.90 -11.92
CA TYR A 24 1.53 3.02 -12.60
C TYR A 24 0.34 3.80 -13.15
N TYR A 25 0.23 3.88 -14.48
CA TYR A 25 -0.87 4.53 -15.19
C TYR A 25 -1.86 3.49 -15.73
N LEU A 26 -2.58 2.81 -14.83
CA LEU A 26 -3.58 1.80 -15.19
C LEU A 26 -5.00 2.40 -15.23
N ASP A 27 -5.83 1.90 -16.14
CA ASP A 27 -7.24 2.32 -16.25
C ASP A 27 -8.05 2.08 -14.96
N MET A 28 -9.17 2.80 -14.84
CA MET A 28 -10.08 2.62 -13.72
C MET A 28 -10.66 1.19 -13.70
N GLY A 29 -10.82 0.61 -12.51
CA GLY A 29 -11.31 -0.76 -12.35
C GLY A 29 -10.26 -1.87 -12.50
N LEU A 30 -9.02 -1.56 -12.91
CA LEU A 30 -7.96 -2.56 -13.10
C LEU A 30 -7.20 -2.98 -11.82
N GLY A 31 -7.71 -2.63 -10.64
CA GLY A 31 -7.10 -3.06 -9.37
C GLY A 31 -5.76 -2.38 -9.06
N LYS A 32 -5.66 -1.05 -9.26
CA LYS A 32 -4.46 -0.26 -8.93
C LYS A 32 -4.00 -0.40 -7.48
N THR A 33 -4.94 -0.55 -6.55
CA THR A 33 -4.64 -0.74 -5.12
C THR A 33 -3.76 -1.96 -4.91
N PHE A 34 -4.09 -3.09 -5.54
CA PHE A 34 -3.29 -4.32 -5.47
C PHE A 34 -1.90 -4.13 -6.08
N VAL A 35 -1.78 -3.51 -7.25
CA VAL A 35 -0.45 -3.25 -7.85
C VAL A 35 0.42 -2.37 -6.95
N GLY A 36 -0.18 -1.36 -6.31
CA GLY A 36 0.53 -0.51 -5.36
C GLY A 36 0.93 -1.23 -4.07
N SER A 37 0.04 -2.05 -3.50
CA SER A 37 0.32 -2.79 -2.27
C SER A 37 1.34 -3.91 -2.47
N GLU A 38 1.28 -4.62 -3.60
CA GLU A 38 2.27 -5.63 -3.96
C GLU A 38 3.64 -4.98 -4.21
N LYS A 39 3.70 -3.84 -4.89
CA LYS A 39 4.98 -3.13 -5.06
C LYS A 39 5.58 -2.68 -3.72
N LEU A 40 4.74 -2.21 -2.80
CA LEU A 40 5.17 -1.86 -1.44
C LEU A 40 5.74 -3.10 -0.72
N TRP A 41 5.07 -4.24 -0.83
CA TRP A 41 5.50 -5.50 -0.26
C TRP A 41 6.83 -6.00 -0.86
N GLU A 42 6.99 -5.94 -2.19
CA GLU A 42 8.24 -6.29 -2.90
C GLU A 42 9.44 -5.45 -2.45
N LEU A 43 9.21 -4.16 -2.17
CA LEU A 43 10.26 -3.26 -1.67
C LEU A 43 10.71 -3.64 -0.24
N ASN A 44 9.87 -4.37 0.50
CA ASN A 44 10.15 -4.93 1.82
C ASN A 44 10.82 -3.94 2.78
N SER A 45 10.28 -2.71 2.81
CA SER A 45 10.77 -1.66 3.70
C SER A 45 10.21 -1.87 5.12
N PRO A 46 11.02 -1.68 6.18
CA PRO A 46 10.54 -1.77 7.56
C PRO A 46 9.54 -0.66 7.91
N TYR A 47 9.52 0.45 7.16
CA TYR A 47 8.58 1.55 7.36
C TYR A 47 7.95 1.94 6.04
N ASN A 48 6.62 1.97 6.01
CA ASN A 48 5.85 2.22 4.81
C ASN A 48 4.84 3.34 5.04
N LEU A 49 4.71 4.23 4.05
CA LEU A 49 3.80 5.36 4.09
C LEU A 49 2.92 5.36 2.84
N VAL A 50 1.61 5.41 3.06
CA VAL A 50 0.60 5.50 2.01
C VAL A 50 -0.11 6.83 2.15
N ILE A 51 0.05 7.69 1.15
CA ILE A 51 -0.58 9.00 1.10
C ILE A 51 -1.74 8.93 0.12
N CYS A 52 -2.95 9.26 0.57
CA CYS A 52 -4.13 9.19 -0.30
C CYS A 52 -5.17 10.29 -0.01
N GLN A 53 -6.22 10.35 -0.84
CA GLN A 53 -7.33 11.27 -0.63
C GLN A 53 -8.18 10.85 0.57
N LYS A 54 -8.87 11.81 1.21
CA LYS A 54 -9.66 11.56 2.43
C LYS A 54 -10.70 10.44 2.24
N SER A 55 -11.35 10.43 1.08
CA SER A 55 -12.35 9.43 0.70
C SER A 55 -11.78 8.02 0.53
N LYS A 56 -10.45 7.87 0.44
CA LYS A 56 -9.76 6.60 0.20
C LYS A 56 -9.00 6.06 1.41
N LEU A 57 -8.96 6.82 2.51
CA LEU A 57 -8.30 6.39 3.75
C LEU A 57 -8.82 5.04 4.23
N GLU A 58 -10.15 4.89 4.32
CA GLU A 58 -10.76 3.65 4.79
C GLU A 58 -10.58 2.50 3.80
N ASP A 59 -10.70 2.78 2.50
CA ASP A 59 -10.48 1.78 1.45
C ASP A 59 -9.06 1.17 1.56
N TRP A 60 -8.04 2.01 1.71
CA TRP A 60 -6.65 1.55 1.89
C TRP A 60 -6.42 0.84 3.23
N TYR A 61 -7.02 1.36 4.31
CA TYR A 61 -6.89 0.75 5.64
C TYR A 61 -7.47 -0.67 5.65
N GLN A 62 -8.69 -0.85 5.14
CA GLN A 62 -9.30 -2.17 5.08
C GLN A 62 -8.54 -3.10 4.14
N HIS A 63 -8.09 -2.62 2.99
CA HIS A 63 -7.26 -3.39 2.06
C HIS A 63 -6.00 -3.94 2.74
N PHE A 64 -5.21 -3.08 3.39
CA PHE A 64 -4.00 -3.55 4.07
C PHE A 64 -4.30 -4.44 5.27
N LYS A 65 -5.37 -4.15 6.02
CA LYS A 65 -5.78 -4.96 7.15
C LYS A 65 -6.29 -6.34 6.74
N GLU A 66 -6.90 -6.48 5.56
CA GLU A 66 -7.40 -7.75 5.05
C GLU A 66 -6.29 -8.61 4.46
N TYR A 67 -5.37 -7.99 3.71
CA TYR A 67 -4.41 -8.74 2.88
C TYR A 67 -2.99 -8.80 3.47
N TYR A 68 -2.60 -7.87 4.34
CA TYR A 68 -1.21 -7.69 4.78
C TYR A 68 -1.04 -7.58 6.31
N SER A 69 -2.10 -7.82 7.09
CA SER A 69 -2.03 -7.70 8.56
C SER A 69 -1.14 -8.73 9.26
N ASP A 70 -0.84 -9.84 8.57
CA ASP A 70 0.07 -10.87 9.06
C ASP A 70 1.53 -10.38 9.05
N ASP A 71 1.87 -9.52 8.09
CA ASP A 71 3.23 -9.03 7.88
C ASP A 71 3.42 -7.62 8.45
N TYR A 72 2.37 -6.78 8.40
CA TYR A 72 2.45 -5.36 8.75
C TYR A 72 1.38 -4.93 9.76
N LYS A 73 1.78 -4.08 10.70
CA LYS A 73 0.86 -3.26 11.49
C LYS A 73 0.31 -2.14 10.61
N VAL A 74 -1.02 -2.00 10.54
CA VAL A 74 -1.67 -0.98 9.70
C VAL A 74 -2.25 0.11 10.60
N ILE A 75 -1.83 1.36 10.39
CA ILE A 75 -2.23 2.49 11.22
C ILE A 75 -2.81 3.61 10.36
N LEU A 76 -3.93 4.19 10.80
CA LEU A 76 -4.44 5.45 10.27
C LEU A 76 -3.98 6.60 11.15
N PHE A 77 -3.18 7.51 10.58
CA PHE A 77 -2.51 8.58 11.32
C PHE A 77 -3.45 9.44 12.18
N ASP A 78 -4.68 9.68 11.70
CA ASP A 78 -5.65 10.54 12.37
C ASP A 78 -6.41 9.89 13.53
N ARG A 79 -6.29 8.57 13.70
CA ARG A 79 -7.04 7.83 14.74
C ARG A 79 -6.24 7.69 16.03
N GLU A 80 -4.92 7.81 15.95
CA GLU A 80 -4.01 7.46 17.04
C GLU A 80 -2.92 8.53 17.17
N LYS A 81 -2.63 8.97 18.40
CA LYS A 81 -1.42 9.76 18.65
C LYS A 81 -0.23 8.81 18.64
N LEU A 82 0.67 9.01 17.69
CA LEU A 82 1.88 8.20 17.54
C LEU A 82 3.07 8.93 18.14
N GLU A 83 3.66 8.35 19.19
CA GLU A 83 4.94 8.81 19.75
C GLU A 83 6.13 8.10 19.09
N TYR A 84 5.92 6.86 18.64
CA TYR A 84 6.88 6.06 17.90
C TYR A 84 6.16 5.18 16.87
N ILE A 85 6.88 4.78 15.82
CA ILE A 85 6.40 3.85 14.79
C ILE A 85 7.26 2.58 14.89
N GLU A 86 6.61 1.44 15.07
CA GLU A 86 7.27 0.13 15.10
C GLU A 86 7.73 -0.28 13.69
N GLU A 87 8.75 -1.12 13.59
CA GLU A 87 9.12 -1.76 12.32
C GLU A 87 7.94 -2.58 11.77
N ASN A 88 7.95 -2.80 10.46
CA ASN A 88 6.87 -3.42 9.70
C ASN A 88 5.53 -2.72 9.91
N THR A 89 5.53 -1.39 9.82
CA THR A 89 4.30 -0.58 9.88
C THR A 89 3.97 0.03 8.52
N ILE A 90 2.68 -0.02 8.16
CA ILE A 90 2.09 0.75 7.07
C ILE A 90 1.26 1.88 7.69
N LEU A 91 1.76 3.10 7.58
CA LEU A 91 1.06 4.31 8.00
C LEU A 91 0.26 4.88 6.82
N ILE A 92 -1.02 5.13 7.02
CA ILE A 92 -1.91 5.69 6.00
C ILE A 92 -2.31 7.11 6.43
N ILE A 93 -2.03 8.09 5.57
CA ILE A 93 -2.26 9.51 5.84
C ILE A 93 -2.95 10.21 4.67
N ASN A 94 -3.71 11.25 4.99
CA ASN A 94 -4.28 12.15 4.00
C ASN A 94 -3.22 13.13 3.48
N TYR A 95 -3.21 13.42 2.17
CA TYR A 95 -2.24 14.36 1.59
C TYR A 95 -2.32 15.80 2.13
N GLU A 96 -3.45 16.24 2.69
CA GLU A 96 -3.59 17.57 3.34
C GLU A 96 -2.87 17.63 4.69
N LYS A 97 -2.43 16.47 5.21
CA LYS A 97 -1.73 16.31 6.49
C LYS A 97 -0.31 15.80 6.34
N ALA A 98 0.10 15.46 5.11
CA ALA A 98 1.44 15.01 4.78
C ALA A 98 2.41 16.19 4.56
#